data_AF-A0A351XL95-F1
#
_entry.id   AF-A0A351XL95-F1
#
_cell.length_a   1.000
_cell.length_b   1.000
_cell.length_c   1.000
_cell.angle_alpha   90.00
_cell.angle_beta   90.00
_cell.angle_gamma   90.00
#
_symmetry.space_group_name_H-M   'P 1'
#
loop_
_entity.id
_entity.type
_entity.pdbx_description
1 polymer ?
#
loop_
_entity_poly.entity_id
_entity_poly.type
_entity_poly.pdbx_seq_one_letter_code
_entity_poly.pdbx_strand_id
1 'polypeptide(L)'
;MIKTIRVMLLPNNKQNTKLFQYADAARFVYNWTLGREQESYKEKKEFLTDSVLRKELTQLKKTEEFAWLSNISNNVTKQAVKDACDAYKRFFKGLSGFPKFKSKRHSVPGFYQDNIKIKFTDTHVKIEGFASSKKKNKQKLNWVKLAEHCRIPDGVKYSNPRIKYDGLDWYITVGIEYEKCPAVPSDEGIGIDLGIKDLAICSDKKKYENINKTQKVKKLEKRKRR
;
A
#
# COMPACT_ATOMS: atom_id res chain seq x y z
N MET A 1 -14.26 13.56 5.01
CA MET A 1 -13.06 13.73 4.15
C MET A 1 -12.17 12.52 4.34
N ILE A 2 -11.73 11.86 3.26
CA ILE A 2 -10.77 10.75 3.39
C ILE A 2 -9.36 11.33 3.55
N LYS A 3 -8.73 11.05 4.68
CA LYS A 3 -7.30 11.35 4.91
C LYS A 3 -6.50 10.07 4.75
N THR A 4 -5.34 10.19 4.10
CA THR A 4 -4.42 9.05 3.96
C THR A 4 -3.32 9.15 5.00
N ILE A 5 -3.13 8.09 5.78
CA ILE A 5 -2.06 7.95 6.75
C ILE A 5 -1.06 6.92 6.22
N ARG A 6 0.23 7.26 6.26
CA ARG A 6 1.34 6.38 5.89
C ARG A 6 2.23 6.19 7.13
N VAL A 7 2.53 4.95 7.47
CA VAL A 7 3.35 4.60 8.64
C VAL A 7 4.38 3.53 8.25
N MET A 8 5.59 3.65 8.78
CA MET A 8 6.66 2.67 8.57
C MET A 8 6.42 1.40 9.40
N LEU A 9 6.72 0.25 8.82
CA LEU A 9 6.68 -1.06 9.46
C LEU A 9 8.08 -1.44 9.94
N LEU A 10 8.15 -2.12 11.09
CA LEU A 10 9.37 -2.68 11.66
C LEU A 10 9.26 -4.23 11.68
N PRO A 11 9.32 -4.89 10.51
CA PRO A 11 9.20 -6.35 10.44
C PRO A 11 10.46 -7.05 10.95
N ASN A 12 10.31 -8.21 11.58
CA ASN A 12 11.42 -9.14 11.78
C ASN A 12 11.76 -9.89 10.47
N ASN A 13 12.87 -10.63 10.44
CA ASN A 13 13.34 -11.34 9.24
C ASN A 13 12.27 -12.23 8.60
N LYS A 14 11.51 -13.00 9.40
CA LYS A 14 10.45 -13.88 8.89
C LYS A 14 9.29 -13.09 8.27
N GLN A 15 8.91 -11.97 8.88
CA GLN A 15 7.90 -11.06 8.35
C GLN A 15 8.38 -10.38 7.07
N ASN A 16 9.64 -9.95 7.03
CA ASN A 16 10.22 -9.31 5.86
C ASN A 16 10.22 -10.25 4.65
N THR A 17 10.63 -11.50 4.82
CA THR A 17 10.53 -12.53 3.77
C THR A 17 9.09 -12.70 3.29
N LYS A 18 8.11 -12.73 4.19
CA LYS A 18 6.69 -12.82 3.83
C LYS A 18 6.18 -11.60 3.07
N LEU A 19 6.59 -10.40 3.45
CA LEU A 19 6.25 -9.15 2.76
C LEU A 19 6.75 -9.19 1.30
N PHE A 20 7.99 -9.62 1.08
CA PHE A 20 8.52 -9.80 -0.28
C PHE A 20 7.79 -10.89 -1.06
N GLN A 21 7.50 -12.05 -0.45
CA GLN A 21 6.71 -13.11 -1.08
C GLN A 21 5.33 -12.60 -1.54
N TYR A 22 4.67 -11.79 -0.72
CA TYR A 22 3.36 -11.20 -1.02
C TYR A 22 3.44 -10.16 -2.16
N ALA A 23 4.46 -9.31 -2.13
CA ALA A 23 4.70 -8.34 -3.21
C ALA A 23 5.04 -9.04 -4.54
N ASP A 24 5.88 -10.07 -4.52
CA ASP A 24 6.24 -10.87 -5.70
C ASP A 24 5.01 -11.59 -6.27
N ALA A 25 4.17 -12.17 -5.41
CA ALA A 25 2.90 -12.77 -5.82
C ALA A 25 1.95 -11.76 -6.48
N ALA A 26 1.81 -10.57 -5.90
CA ALA A 26 0.98 -9.50 -6.46
C ALA A 26 1.51 -9.04 -7.83
N ARG A 27 2.84 -8.91 -7.98
CA ARG A 27 3.49 -8.58 -9.26
C ARG A 27 3.27 -9.68 -10.31
N PHE A 28 3.46 -10.94 -9.92
CA PHE A 28 3.26 -12.09 -10.79
C PHE A 28 1.82 -12.14 -11.31
N VAL A 29 0.83 -12.10 -10.40
CA VAL A 29 -0.59 -12.18 -10.80
C VAL A 29 -0.99 -11.01 -11.68
N TYR A 30 -0.52 -9.79 -11.39
CA TYR A 30 -0.76 -8.64 -12.25
C TYR A 30 -0.22 -8.87 -13.67
N ASN A 31 1.02 -9.36 -13.80
CA ASN A 31 1.62 -9.65 -15.09
C ASN A 31 0.90 -10.80 -15.82
N TRP A 32 0.58 -11.88 -15.12
CA TRP A 32 -0.20 -12.98 -15.67
C TRP A 32 -1.54 -12.48 -16.22
N THR A 33 -2.25 -11.63 -15.49
CA THR A 33 -3.52 -11.04 -15.95
C THR A 33 -3.32 -10.21 -17.22
N LEU A 34 -2.31 -9.35 -17.27
CA LEU A 34 -2.03 -8.57 -18.49
C LEU A 34 -1.72 -9.47 -19.69
N GLY A 35 -0.92 -10.53 -19.50
CA GLY A 35 -0.61 -11.49 -20.57
C GLY A 35 -1.86 -12.19 -21.07
N ARG A 36 -2.70 -12.67 -20.14
CA ARG A 36 -3.95 -13.35 -20.46
C ARG A 36 -4.96 -12.45 -21.18
N GLU A 37 -5.08 -11.19 -20.77
CA GLU A 37 -5.91 -10.20 -21.47
C GLU A 37 -5.38 -9.89 -22.88
N GLN A 38 -4.05 -9.81 -23.05
CA GLN A 38 -3.43 -9.62 -24.37
C GLN A 38 -3.64 -10.81 -25.30
N GLU A 39 -3.56 -12.05 -24.79
CA GLU A 39 -3.88 -13.27 -25.55
C GLU A 39 -5.34 -13.29 -25.98
N SER A 40 -6.27 -13.05 -25.04
CA SER A 40 -7.71 -12.98 -25.33
C SER A 40 -8.01 -11.92 -26.41
N TYR A 41 -7.36 -10.76 -26.34
CA TYR A 41 -7.54 -9.73 -27.35
C TYR A 41 -6.96 -10.10 -28.72
N LYS A 42 -5.85 -10.85 -28.76
CA LYS A 42 -5.28 -11.34 -30.04
C LYS A 42 -6.22 -12.35 -30.71
N GLU A 43 -6.78 -13.27 -29.95
CA GLU A 43 -7.62 -14.37 -30.47
C GLU A 43 -9.06 -13.92 -30.76
N LYS A 44 -9.69 -13.19 -29.82
CA LYS A 44 -11.13 -12.90 -29.82
C LYS A 44 -11.46 -11.42 -29.98
N LYS A 45 -10.45 -10.54 -29.98
CA LYS A 45 -10.61 -9.07 -29.96
C LYS A 45 -11.40 -8.54 -28.76
N GLU A 46 -11.44 -9.31 -27.68
CA GLU A 46 -12.20 -9.00 -26.48
C GLU A 46 -11.35 -9.10 -25.21
N PHE A 47 -11.64 -8.22 -24.25
CA PHE A 47 -11.07 -8.25 -22.90
C PHE A 47 -11.92 -9.08 -21.95
N LEU A 48 -11.25 -9.87 -21.11
CA LEU A 48 -11.92 -10.70 -20.11
C LEU A 48 -12.35 -9.86 -18.91
N THR A 49 -13.46 -10.25 -18.28
CA THR A 49 -13.88 -9.63 -17.02
C THR A 49 -13.02 -10.11 -15.85
N ASP A 50 -12.94 -9.30 -14.79
CA ASP A 50 -12.17 -9.64 -13.59
C ASP A 50 -12.66 -10.94 -12.92
N SER A 51 -13.96 -11.24 -13.03
CA SER A 51 -14.58 -12.47 -12.54
C SER A 51 -14.06 -13.72 -13.28
N VAL A 52 -13.98 -13.65 -14.61
CA VAL A 52 -13.46 -14.74 -15.44
C VAL A 52 -11.99 -14.99 -15.14
N LEU A 53 -11.18 -13.93 -15.14
CA LEU A 53 -9.74 -14.01 -14.82
C LEU A 53 -9.48 -14.58 -13.42
N ARG A 54 -10.30 -14.22 -12.42
CA ARG A 54 -10.19 -14.80 -11.07
C ARG A 54 -10.54 -16.29 -11.03
N LYS A 55 -11.52 -16.75 -11.83
CA LYS A 55 -11.85 -18.18 -11.95
C LYS A 55 -10.71 -18.95 -12.60
N GLU A 56 -10.16 -18.44 -13.70
CA GLU A 56 -9.00 -19.03 -14.37
C GLU A 56 -7.79 -19.10 -13.43
N LEU A 57 -7.48 -18.01 -12.72
CA LEU A 57 -6.41 -17.98 -11.73
C LEU A 57 -6.62 -19.01 -10.62
N THR A 58 -7.87 -19.26 -10.23
CA THR A 58 -8.19 -20.27 -9.21
C THR A 58 -7.89 -21.68 -9.69
N GLN A 59 -8.11 -21.98 -10.98
CA GLN A 59 -7.69 -23.27 -11.56
C GLN A 59 -6.18 -23.34 -11.73
N LEU A 60 -5.55 -22.24 -12.16
CA LEU A 60 -4.10 -22.15 -12.31
C LEU A 60 -3.38 -22.52 -11.01
N LYS A 61 -3.85 -22.01 -9.86
CA LYS A 61 -3.31 -22.31 -8.52
C LYS A 61 -3.36 -23.80 -8.12
N LYS A 62 -4.14 -24.64 -8.81
CA LYS A 62 -4.21 -26.09 -8.56
C LYS A 62 -3.14 -26.87 -9.30
N THR A 63 -2.52 -26.28 -10.32
CA THR A 63 -1.38 -26.88 -11.02
C THR A 63 -0.16 -26.90 -10.10
N GLU A 64 0.73 -27.87 -10.28
CA GLU A 64 1.92 -28.04 -9.45
C GLU A 64 2.86 -26.81 -9.55
N GLU A 65 3.00 -26.24 -10.75
CA GLU A 65 3.83 -25.06 -11.01
C GLU A 65 3.38 -23.82 -10.20
N PHE A 66 2.07 -23.62 -10.03
CA PHE A 66 1.51 -22.43 -9.39
C PHE A 66 0.92 -22.69 -8.01
N ALA A 67 1.12 -23.89 -7.44
CA ALA A 67 0.63 -24.27 -6.12
C ALA A 67 1.11 -23.32 -5.01
N TRP A 68 2.29 -22.71 -5.17
CA TRP A 68 2.86 -21.75 -4.22
C TRP A 68 1.98 -20.51 -4.00
N LEU A 69 1.16 -20.10 -4.97
CA LEU A 69 0.24 -18.96 -4.84
C LEU A 69 -0.87 -19.23 -3.80
N SER A 70 -1.15 -20.50 -3.48
CA SER A 70 -2.09 -20.88 -2.43
C SER A 70 -1.57 -20.55 -1.03
N ASN A 71 -0.26 -20.32 -0.87
CA ASN A 71 0.34 -19.85 0.38
C ASN A 71 0.17 -18.33 0.62
N ILE A 72 -0.41 -17.62 -0.34
CA ILE A 72 -0.64 -16.16 -0.28
C ILE A 72 -2.12 -15.90 -0.05
N SER A 73 -2.43 -14.86 0.72
CA SER A 73 -3.82 -14.43 0.93
C SER A 73 -4.54 -14.20 -0.40
N ASN A 74 -5.71 -14.83 -0.55
CA ASN A 74 -6.48 -14.77 -1.80
C ASN A 74 -6.83 -13.33 -2.20
N ASN A 75 -7.02 -12.44 -1.22
CA ASN A 75 -7.34 -11.03 -1.45
C ASN A 75 -6.20 -10.26 -2.14
N VAL A 76 -4.95 -10.66 -1.90
CA VAL A 76 -3.79 -10.09 -2.62
C VAL A 76 -3.89 -10.41 -4.10
N THR A 77 -4.15 -11.69 -4.42
CA THR A 77 -4.26 -12.13 -5.82
C THR A 77 -5.49 -11.56 -6.52
N LYS A 78 -6.65 -11.50 -5.83
CA LYS A 78 -7.88 -10.90 -6.36
C LYS A 78 -7.71 -9.42 -6.68
N GLN A 79 -7.03 -8.69 -5.81
CA GLN A 79 -6.76 -7.28 -6.01
C GLN A 79 -5.72 -7.07 -7.12
N ALA A 80 -4.71 -7.94 -7.26
CA ALA A 80 -3.75 -7.84 -8.36
C ALA A 80 -4.42 -8.00 -9.73
N VAL A 81 -5.36 -8.95 -9.88
CA VAL A 81 -6.22 -9.08 -11.08
C VAL A 81 -7.03 -7.79 -11.29
N LYS A 82 -7.67 -7.29 -10.23
CA LYS A 82 -8.47 -6.05 -10.31
C LYS A 82 -7.63 -4.86 -10.76
N ASP A 83 -6.43 -4.70 -10.20
CA ASP A 83 -5.51 -3.61 -10.52
C ASP A 83 -5.04 -3.69 -11.99
N ALA A 84 -4.89 -4.88 -12.56
CA ALA A 84 -4.56 -5.08 -13.98
C ALA A 84 -5.73 -4.67 -14.89
N CYS A 85 -6.93 -5.18 -14.65
CA CYS A 85 -8.12 -4.81 -15.41
C CYS A 85 -8.42 -3.30 -15.30
N ASP A 86 -8.27 -2.73 -14.09
CA ASP A 86 -8.48 -1.29 -13.87
C ASP A 86 -7.41 -0.44 -14.59
N ALA A 87 -6.20 -0.95 -14.82
CA ALA A 87 -5.20 -0.27 -15.64
C ALA A 87 -5.65 -0.13 -17.10
N TYR A 88 -6.25 -1.17 -17.70
CA TYR A 88 -6.85 -1.07 -19.04
C TYR A 88 -8.04 -0.11 -19.05
N LYS A 89 -8.93 -0.17 -18.05
CA LYS A 89 -10.05 0.78 -17.96
C LYS A 89 -9.57 2.24 -17.91
N ARG A 90 -8.49 2.52 -17.18
CA ARG A 90 -7.89 3.86 -17.12
C ARG A 90 -7.25 4.27 -18.45
N PHE A 91 -6.59 3.34 -19.14
CA PHE A 91 -6.05 3.54 -20.47
C PHE A 91 -7.15 3.91 -21.48
N PHE A 92 -8.25 3.16 -21.53
CA PHE A 92 -9.37 3.46 -22.43
C PHE A 92 -10.08 4.78 -22.11
N LYS A 93 -10.04 5.22 -20.85
CA LYS A 93 -10.53 6.55 -20.43
C LYS A 93 -9.54 7.69 -20.71
N GLY A 94 -8.35 7.41 -21.27
CA GLY A 94 -7.30 8.42 -21.48
C GLY A 94 -6.64 8.92 -20.20
N LEU A 95 -6.84 8.25 -19.05
CA LEU A 95 -6.31 8.68 -17.73
C LEU A 95 -4.92 8.14 -17.43
N SER A 96 -4.42 7.19 -18.23
CA SER A 96 -3.09 6.60 -18.11
C SER A 96 -2.62 6.06 -19.45
N GLY A 97 -1.31 5.88 -19.61
CA GLY A 97 -0.76 5.15 -20.75
C GLY A 97 -1.12 3.66 -20.76
N PHE A 98 -0.74 2.97 -21.83
CA PHE A 98 -0.99 1.53 -22.01
C PHE A 98 -0.41 0.72 -20.84
N PRO A 99 -1.14 -0.26 -20.27
CA PRO A 99 -0.65 -1.09 -19.18
C PRO A 99 0.62 -1.86 -19.56
N LYS A 100 1.61 -1.86 -18.67
CA LYS A 100 2.91 -2.51 -18.89
C LYS A 100 3.16 -3.60 -17.86
N PHE A 101 3.85 -4.66 -18.27
CA PHE A 101 4.36 -5.68 -17.36
C PHE A 101 5.28 -5.05 -16.30
N LYS A 102 5.10 -5.48 -15.06
CA LYS A 102 5.91 -5.03 -13.91
C LYS A 102 7.22 -5.82 -13.85
N SER A 103 8.33 -5.12 -14.03
CA SER A 103 9.68 -5.65 -13.84
C SER A 103 10.00 -5.84 -12.36
N LYS A 104 10.60 -6.97 -11.98
CA LYS A 104 11.04 -7.22 -10.60
C LYS A 104 12.07 -6.19 -10.12
N ARG A 105 12.93 -5.71 -11.01
CA ARG A 105 14.02 -4.76 -10.69
C ARG A 105 13.54 -3.32 -10.55
N HIS A 106 12.56 -2.92 -11.38
CA HIS A 106 12.16 -1.51 -11.50
C HIS A 106 10.80 -1.20 -10.88
N SER A 107 9.94 -2.20 -10.65
CA SER A 107 8.65 -1.97 -10.00
C SER A 107 8.82 -1.92 -8.49
N VAL A 108 8.19 -0.93 -7.86
CA VAL A 108 8.09 -0.82 -6.40
C VAL A 108 7.36 -2.06 -5.84
N PRO A 109 8.01 -2.89 -5.02
CA PRO A 109 7.36 -4.04 -4.40
C PRO A 109 6.21 -3.58 -3.51
N GLY A 110 5.05 -4.20 -3.66
CA GLY A 110 3.91 -3.89 -2.82
C GLY A 110 2.68 -4.72 -3.13
N PHE A 111 1.74 -4.70 -2.21
CA PHE A 111 0.51 -5.46 -2.31
C PHE A 111 -0.62 -4.81 -1.51
N TYR A 112 -1.84 -5.25 -1.78
CA TYR A 112 -3.03 -4.86 -1.05
C TYR A 112 -3.27 -5.73 0.16
N GLN A 113 -3.70 -5.11 1.25
CA GLN A 113 -4.32 -5.83 2.35
C GLN A 113 -5.80 -5.48 2.44
N ASP A 114 -6.61 -6.51 2.69
CA ASP A 114 -8.05 -6.40 2.83
C ASP A 114 -8.43 -5.47 3.97
N ASN A 115 -9.30 -4.51 3.67
CA ASN A 115 -9.71 -3.47 4.61
C ASN A 115 -10.62 -3.94 5.74
N ILE A 116 -11.27 -5.10 5.60
CA ILE A 116 -12.08 -5.70 6.66
C ILE A 116 -11.20 -6.54 7.59
N LYS A 117 -10.21 -7.24 7.04
CA LYS A 117 -9.32 -8.13 7.79
C LYS A 117 -8.17 -7.40 8.49
N ILE A 118 -7.76 -6.25 7.97
CA ILE A 118 -6.71 -5.45 8.60
C ILE A 118 -7.16 -4.94 9.96
N LYS A 119 -6.28 -5.06 10.95
CA LYS A 119 -6.52 -4.53 12.30
C LYS A 119 -5.28 -3.77 12.76
N PHE A 120 -5.51 -2.69 13.48
CA PHE A 120 -4.45 -1.90 14.10
C PHE A 120 -4.60 -1.96 15.61
N THR A 121 -3.46 -1.86 16.29
CA THR A 121 -3.33 -1.51 17.69
C THR A 121 -2.37 -0.32 17.78
N ASP A 122 -2.18 0.24 18.97
CA ASP A 122 -1.26 1.36 19.19
C ASP A 122 0.14 1.13 18.64
N THR A 123 0.60 -0.12 18.59
CA THR A 123 1.99 -0.48 18.28
C THR A 123 2.14 -1.43 17.11
N HIS A 124 1.08 -2.09 16.64
CA HIS A 124 1.17 -3.13 15.62
C HIS A 124 0.03 -3.07 14.61
N VAL A 125 0.28 -3.64 13.43
CA VAL A 125 -0.74 -3.95 12.42
C VAL A 125 -0.83 -5.45 12.22
N LYS A 126 -2.06 -5.98 12.17
CA LYS A 126 -2.34 -7.36 11.81
C LYS A 126 -2.47 -7.49 10.30
N ILE A 127 -1.49 -8.15 9.69
CA ILE A 127 -1.51 -8.58 8.28
C ILE A 127 -1.91 -10.06 8.25
N GLU A 128 -3.12 -10.36 7.80
CA GLU A 128 -3.55 -11.75 7.68
C GLU A 128 -2.82 -12.50 6.56
N GLY A 129 -2.56 -13.79 6.81
CA GLY A 129 -2.04 -14.73 5.83
C GLY A 129 -0.54 -15.04 5.95
N PHE A 130 0.21 -14.41 6.86
CA PHE A 130 1.61 -14.78 7.08
C PHE A 130 1.75 -16.12 7.81
N ALA A 131 0.88 -16.36 8.79
CA ALA A 131 0.82 -17.61 9.53
C ALA A 131 -0.26 -18.55 8.96
N SER A 132 0.15 -19.75 8.52
CA SER A 132 -0.78 -20.77 8.03
C SER A 132 -1.56 -21.49 9.15
N SER A 133 -1.03 -21.49 10.38
CA SER A 133 -1.62 -22.22 11.51
C SER A 133 -2.43 -21.31 12.42
N LYS A 134 -3.60 -21.78 12.86
CA LYS A 134 -4.48 -21.07 13.81
C LYS A 134 -3.94 -20.98 15.24
N LYS A 135 -2.85 -21.69 15.58
CA LYS A 135 -2.26 -21.65 16.94
C LYS A 135 -1.80 -20.23 17.31
N LYS A 136 -2.18 -19.75 18.51
CA LYS A 136 -1.90 -18.39 19.00
C LYS A 136 -0.44 -17.96 18.86
N ASN A 137 0.50 -18.87 19.17
CA ASN A 137 1.93 -18.60 19.05
C ASN A 137 2.39 -18.36 17.60
N LYS A 138 1.80 -19.06 16.63
CA LYS A 138 2.11 -18.89 15.20
C LYS A 138 1.45 -17.64 14.62
N GLN A 139 0.25 -17.28 15.11
CA GLN A 139 -0.47 -16.07 14.72
C GLN A 139 0.26 -14.76 15.07
N LYS A 140 1.23 -14.80 16.01
CA LYS A 140 2.11 -13.65 16.29
C LYS A 140 2.84 -13.14 15.03
N LEU A 141 3.12 -14.02 14.06
CA LEU A 141 3.77 -13.62 12.80
C LEU A 141 2.93 -12.61 12.00
N ASN A 142 1.60 -12.65 12.12
CA ASN A 142 0.69 -11.73 11.45
C ASN A 142 0.77 -10.30 12.02
N TRP A 143 1.32 -10.10 13.21
CA TRP A 143 1.41 -8.79 13.85
C TRP A 143 2.77 -8.14 13.59
N VAL A 144 2.79 -7.12 12.73
CA VAL A 144 4.00 -6.37 12.39
C VAL A 144 4.02 -5.08 13.17
N LYS A 145 5.16 -4.74 13.78
CA LYS A 145 5.32 -3.54 14.60
C LYS A 145 5.29 -2.28 13.74
N LEU A 146 4.66 -1.23 14.24
CA LEU A 146 4.64 0.12 13.65
C LEU A 146 5.79 0.95 14.24
N ALA A 147 6.39 1.82 13.43
CA ALA A 147 7.42 2.73 13.91
C ALA A 147 6.85 3.93 14.68
N GLU A 148 5.65 4.38 14.31
CA GLU A 148 4.93 5.45 14.99
C GLU A 148 3.77 4.85 15.79
N HIS A 149 3.76 5.12 17.09
CA HIS A 149 2.69 4.66 17.96
C HIS A 149 1.44 5.55 17.83
N CYS A 150 0.26 4.94 17.93
CA CYS A 150 -1.05 5.62 17.90
C CYS A 150 -1.29 6.51 16.67
N ARG A 151 -0.53 6.32 15.59
CA ARG A 151 -0.63 7.16 14.38
C ARG A 151 -1.84 6.84 13.53
N ILE A 152 -2.23 5.57 13.51
CA ILE A 152 -3.44 5.08 12.84
C ILE A 152 -4.46 4.75 13.94
N PRO A 153 -5.62 5.41 13.99
CA PRO A 153 -6.66 5.09 14.97
C PRO A 153 -7.15 3.66 14.78
N ASP A 154 -7.42 2.97 15.87
CA ASP A 154 -8.00 1.63 15.88
C ASP A 154 -9.53 1.69 15.74
N GLY A 155 -10.15 0.55 15.43
CA GLY A 155 -11.62 0.44 15.35
C GLY A 155 -12.32 1.22 14.22
N VAL A 156 -11.61 2.01 13.41
CA VAL A 156 -12.20 2.79 12.31
C VAL A 156 -12.29 2.00 11.01
N LYS A 157 -13.13 2.49 10.08
CA LYS A 157 -13.21 1.95 8.72
C LYS A 157 -12.00 2.38 7.89
N TYR A 158 -11.20 1.41 7.47
CA TYR A 158 -10.06 1.62 6.58
C TYR A 158 -10.48 1.54 5.10
N SER A 159 -9.81 2.36 4.30
CA SER A 159 -9.99 2.43 2.85
C SER A 159 -8.66 2.16 2.16
N ASN A 160 -8.69 1.25 1.18
CA ASN A 160 -7.54 0.95 0.31
C ASN A 160 -6.18 0.70 1.02
N PRO A 161 -6.05 -0.21 2.01
CA PRO A 161 -4.76 -0.48 2.64
C PRO A 161 -3.73 -1.04 1.65
N ARG A 162 -2.61 -0.34 1.47
CA ARG A 162 -1.51 -0.78 0.61
C ARG A 162 -0.21 -0.84 1.40
N ILE A 163 0.52 -1.93 1.25
CA ILE A 163 1.85 -2.09 1.82
C ILE A 163 2.86 -2.02 0.68
N LYS A 164 3.85 -1.13 0.79
CA LYS A 164 4.86 -0.89 -0.24
C LYS A 164 6.25 -0.79 0.36
N TYR A 165 7.23 -1.26 -0.37
CA TYR A 165 8.65 -1.14 -0.05
C TYR A 165 9.23 0.07 -0.76
N ASP A 166 9.90 0.98 -0.06
CA ASP A 166 10.46 2.19 -0.67
C ASP A 166 11.92 2.03 -1.16
N GLY A 167 12.49 0.83 -0.98
CA GLY A 167 13.90 0.53 -1.27
C GLY A 167 14.73 0.35 0.01
N LEU A 168 14.23 0.80 1.15
CA LEU A 168 14.87 0.62 2.46
C LEU A 168 13.92 -0.08 3.43
N ASP A 169 12.72 0.48 3.59
CA ASP A 169 11.76 0.07 4.61
C ASP A 169 10.37 -0.22 3.99
N TRP A 170 9.57 -0.99 4.72
CA TRP A 170 8.18 -1.23 4.38
C TRP A 170 7.29 -0.16 4.99
N TYR A 171 6.32 0.30 4.21
CA TYR A 171 5.31 1.27 4.66
C TYR A 171 3.93 0.73 4.41
N ILE A 172 3.05 0.93 5.39
CA ILE A 172 1.62 0.77 5.21
C ILE A 172 0.97 2.13 4.97
N THR A 173 0.09 2.19 3.99
CA THR A 173 -0.75 3.35 3.67
C THR A 173 -2.21 2.95 3.79
N VAL A 174 -2.98 3.70 4.57
CA VAL A 174 -4.42 3.50 4.75
C VAL A 174 -5.16 4.82 4.57
N GLY A 175 -6.29 4.77 3.87
CA GLY A 175 -7.27 5.85 3.89
C GLY A 175 -8.20 5.68 5.08
N ILE A 176 -8.52 6.78 5.76
CA ILE A 176 -9.44 6.82 6.89
C ILE A 176 -10.43 7.95 6.62
N GLU A 177 -11.70 7.64 6.79
CA GLU A 177 -12.76 8.62 6.67
C GLU A 177 -12.87 9.41 7.97
N TYR A 178 -12.64 10.72 7.88
CA TYR A 178 -12.87 11.65 8.98
C TYR A 178 -14.15 12.43 8.73
N GLU A 179 -14.89 12.70 9.79
CA GLU A 179 -15.95 13.70 9.74
C GLU A 179 -15.36 15.04 9.28
N LYS A 180 -16.07 15.71 8.37
CA LYS A 180 -15.70 17.08 8.02
C LYS A 180 -16.04 17.91 9.25
N CYS A 181 -15.05 18.51 9.91
CA CYS A 181 -15.34 19.68 10.73
C CYS A 181 -15.68 20.82 9.75
N PRO A 182 -16.92 21.33 9.72
CA PRO A 182 -17.20 22.58 9.03
C PRO A 182 -16.50 23.68 9.84
N ALA A 183 -15.26 24.01 9.48
CA ALA A 183 -14.69 25.27 9.89
C ALA A 183 -15.49 26.36 9.17
N VAL A 184 -16.04 27.30 9.92
CA VAL A 184 -16.62 28.51 9.34
C VAL A 184 -15.49 29.21 8.58
N PRO A 185 -15.61 29.42 7.26
CA PRO A 185 -14.63 30.20 6.53
C PRO A 185 -14.56 31.58 7.18
N SER A 186 -13.40 31.97 7.68
CA SER A 186 -13.17 33.37 8.02
C SER A 186 -12.95 34.15 6.73
N ASP A 187 -13.55 35.33 6.61
CA ASP A 187 -13.28 36.25 5.50
C ASP A 187 -11.87 36.88 5.61
N GLU A 188 -11.16 36.64 6.71
CA GLU A 188 -9.76 37.04 6.87
C GLU A 188 -8.83 36.07 6.14
N GLY A 189 -8.33 36.50 4.98
CA GLY A 189 -7.24 35.82 4.29
C GLY A 189 -5.94 35.90 5.10
N ILE A 190 -5.26 34.76 5.28
CA ILE A 190 -3.93 34.71 5.91
C ILE A 190 -2.84 34.58 4.84
N GLY A 191 -1.90 35.51 4.81
CA GLY A 191 -0.71 35.40 3.98
C GLY A 191 0.30 34.45 4.63
N ILE A 192 0.79 33.46 3.88
CA ILE A 192 1.79 32.49 4.36
C ILE A 192 3.02 32.61 3.47
N ASP A 193 4.13 33.08 4.03
CA ASP A 193 5.44 33.13 3.37
C ASP A 193 6.31 31.95 3.82
N LEU A 194 6.79 31.15 2.88
CA LEU A 194 7.59 29.95 3.16
C LEU A 194 9.08 30.25 3.02
N GLY A 195 9.85 30.02 4.09
CA GLY A 195 11.26 30.38 4.14
C GLY A 195 12.22 29.20 4.32
N ILE A 196 13.52 29.50 4.20
CA ILE A 196 14.60 28.54 4.49
C ILE A 196 14.97 28.56 5.97
N LYS A 197 14.99 29.75 6.59
CA LYS A 197 15.30 29.94 8.03
C LYS A 197 14.11 29.51 8.89
N ASP A 198 12.94 30.07 8.61
CA ASP A 198 11.65 29.73 9.22
C ASP A 198 10.82 28.97 8.17
N LEU A 199 10.12 27.90 8.58
CA LEU A 199 9.30 27.10 7.67
C LEU A 199 8.18 27.94 7.06
N ALA A 200 7.49 28.72 7.90
CA ALA A 200 6.42 29.60 7.49
C ALA A 200 6.32 30.82 8.41
N ILE A 201 6.11 32.00 7.83
CA ILE A 201 5.76 33.23 8.54
C ILE A 201 4.38 33.65 8.05
N CYS A 202 3.45 33.80 8.99
CA CYS A 202 2.09 34.17 8.70
C CYS A 202 1.83 35.66 8.98
N SER A 203 0.90 36.27 8.26
CA SER A 203 0.50 37.68 8.45
C SER A 203 -0.11 37.98 9.83
N ASP A 204 -0.60 36.95 10.52
CA ASP A 204 -1.05 36.98 11.93
C ASP A 204 0.11 37.03 12.94
N LYS A 205 1.34 37.26 12.47
CA LYS A 205 2.61 37.27 13.22
C LYS A 205 3.03 35.91 13.78
N LYS A 206 2.33 34.83 13.45
CA LYS A 206 2.73 33.48 13.85
C LYS A 206 3.90 32.99 12.99
N LYS A 207 4.94 32.50 13.66
CA LYS A 207 6.13 31.94 13.02
C LYS A 207 6.23 30.45 13.30
N TYR A 208 6.53 29.68 12.27
CA TYR A 208 6.74 28.25 12.34
C TYR A 208 8.21 27.97 11.99
N GLU A 209 8.95 27.40 12.94
CA GLU A 209 10.37 27.13 12.76
C GLU A 209 10.64 25.98 11.78
N ASN A 210 11.79 26.03 11.10
CA ASN A 210 12.20 24.97 10.19
C ASN A 210 12.82 23.77 10.94
N ILE A 211 12.01 22.74 11.19
CA ILE A 211 12.44 21.51 11.88
C ILE A 211 13.59 20.78 11.17
N ASN A 212 13.73 20.92 9.84
CA ASN A 212 14.77 20.22 9.07
C ASN A 212 16.18 20.75 9.37
N LYS A 213 16.30 21.96 9.92
CA LYS A 213 17.59 22.56 10.30
C LYS A 213 18.02 22.23 11.72
N THR A 214 17.15 21.61 12.52
CA THR A 214 17.46 21.21 13.90
C THR A 214 18.60 20.19 13.94
N GLN A 215 19.43 20.27 14.98
CA GLN A 215 20.54 19.32 15.16
C GLN A 215 20.06 17.87 15.22
N LYS A 216 18.88 17.63 15.82
CA LYS A 216 18.24 16.32 15.91
C LYS A 216 17.97 15.74 14.52
N VAL A 217 17.30 16.48 13.64
CA VAL A 217 16.98 16.00 12.29
C VAL A 217 18.25 15.78 11.46
N LYS A 218 19.19 16.73 11.48
CA LYS A 218 20.50 16.57 10.80
C LYS A 218 21.25 15.31 11.26
N LYS A 219 21.23 14.99 12.56
CA LYS A 219 21.88 13.79 13.12
C LYS A 219 21.16 12.51 12.67
N LEU A 220 19.83 12.53 12.61
CA LEU A 220 19.02 11.41 12.11
C LEU A 220 19.25 11.17 10.61
N GLU A 221 19.28 12.22 9.79
CA GLU A 221 19.57 12.10 8.36
C GLU A 221 20.97 11.54 8.10
N LYS A 222 21.99 12.00 8.84
CA LYS A 222 23.35 11.43 8.75
C LYS A 222 23.38 9.94 9.11
N ARG A 223 22.60 9.52 10.11
CA ARG A 223 22.49 8.09 10.49
C ARG A 223 21.78 7.26 9.43
N LYS A 224 20.80 7.82 8.70
CA LYS A 224 20.12 7.12 7.60
C LYS A 224 20.98 6.90 6.36
N ARG A 225 22.04 7.70 6.17
CA ARG A 225 22.98 7.58 5.03
C ARG A 225 24.12 6.59 5.28
N ARG A 226 24.26 6.09 6.50
CA ARG A 226 25.28 5.09 6.90
C ARG A 226 24.63 3.72 6.97
#